data_AF-A0A954U7T4-F1
#
_entry.id   AF-A0A954U7T4-F1
#
_cell.length_a   1.000
_cell.length_b   1.000
_cell.length_c   1.000
_cell.angle_alpha   90.00
_cell.angle_beta   90.00
_cell.angle_gamma   90.00
#
_symmetry.space_group_name_H-M   'P 1'
#
loop_
_entity.id
_entity.type
_entity.pdbx_description
1 polymer ?
#
loop_
_entity_poly.entity_id
_entity_poly.type
_entity_poly.pdbx_seq_one_letter_code
_entity_poly.pdbx_strand_id
1 'polypeptide(L)'
;CQLPDRINAMFAGEKINVTEDRAVLHTALRAPRGASLQVDGVDVIPEVHAVLDKMTNFCTRVRSGKWLGQTGKPIRNIVNIGIGGSDLGPVMAYEALRHFSDRSLTMRFVSNVDATDFAEATADLDPAETLFIVASKTFTTMETMTNADTARQWLLSGVGGDRAAIAKHFVALSTNAEKVTEFGIDTQNMFEFWDWVGGRYSMESAIGLSTMLAIGPEAFQDMLVGFHSMDEHFRSAPLSQNLPCLMGLLSVWYSNFFGVETVAVLPYDQYLKRFPAYLQQLTMESNGKYVTVDGNQVDYATGMIYWGEPGTNGQHSFYQLIHQGTRLIPCDFIAFGRSLNPLGEHQDILVANVLAQSEALAFGKTAEEVAADGTPAWLVPHRVFQGNRPSNTLLAQQMSPRVLGQLVALYEHSVYVQSVIWNIDAFDQWGVELGKELATSLAPVIDGSSADGTLSGSTRSLVAFLRRHAEGEAPE
;
A
#
# COMPACT_ATOMS: atom_id res chain seq x y z
N CYS A 1 25.15 -6.22 12.41
CA CYS A 1 23.84 -6.73 11.93
C CYS A 1 23.92 -7.93 10.98
N GLN A 2 25.08 -8.36 10.44
CA GLN A 2 25.18 -9.55 9.57
C GLN A 2 24.20 -9.54 8.38
N LEU A 3 24.05 -8.37 7.74
CA LEU A 3 23.02 -8.15 6.72
C LEU A 3 23.01 -9.19 5.58
N PRO A 4 24.14 -9.61 4.99
CA PRO A 4 24.14 -10.64 3.94
C PRO A 4 23.51 -11.97 4.36
N ASP A 5 23.77 -12.41 5.60
CA ASP A 5 23.22 -13.67 6.12
C ASP A 5 21.71 -13.56 6.34
N ARG A 6 21.24 -12.40 6.82
CA ARG A 6 19.81 -12.12 6.98
C ARG A 6 19.07 -12.07 5.64
N ILE A 7 19.66 -11.43 4.63
CA ILE A 7 19.13 -11.47 3.25
C ILE A 7 18.98 -12.91 2.78
N ASN A 8 20.04 -13.72 2.93
CA ASN A 8 19.98 -15.13 2.54
C ASN A 8 18.88 -15.90 3.29
N ALA A 9 18.72 -15.67 4.60
CA ALA A 9 17.68 -16.31 5.41
C ALA A 9 16.26 -15.99 4.88
N MET A 10 15.99 -14.73 4.52
CA MET A 10 14.70 -14.34 3.91
C MET A 10 14.46 -15.11 2.61
N PHE A 11 15.43 -15.11 1.68
CA PHE A 11 15.30 -15.78 0.40
C PHE A 11 15.29 -17.32 0.49
N ALA A 12 15.82 -17.88 1.57
CA ALA A 12 15.82 -19.31 1.83
C ALA A 12 14.50 -19.80 2.47
N GLY A 13 13.58 -18.90 2.81
CA GLY A 13 12.32 -19.26 3.48
C GLY A 13 12.49 -19.59 4.95
N GLU A 14 13.55 -19.12 5.60
CA GLU A 14 13.69 -19.24 7.04
C GLU A 14 12.60 -18.44 7.76
N LYS A 15 12.25 -18.89 8.97
CA LYS A 15 11.21 -18.26 9.80
C LYS A 15 11.73 -17.00 10.49
N ILE A 16 11.96 -15.95 9.70
CA ILE A 16 12.52 -14.68 10.17
C ILE A 16 11.49 -13.72 10.78
N ASN A 17 10.19 -13.99 10.60
CA ASN A 17 9.13 -13.40 11.43
C ASN A 17 9.04 -14.23 12.71
N VAL A 18 9.81 -13.81 13.71
CA VAL A 18 10.10 -14.63 14.90
C VAL A 18 8.93 -14.63 15.87
N THR A 19 8.14 -13.55 15.91
CA THR A 19 7.06 -13.42 16.89
C THR A 19 5.82 -14.22 16.47
N GLU A 20 5.67 -14.51 15.17
CA GLU A 20 4.59 -15.33 14.64
C GLU A 20 5.04 -16.74 14.16
N ASP A 21 6.33 -17.08 14.29
CA ASP A 21 6.94 -18.34 13.80
C ASP A 21 6.65 -18.61 12.30
N ARG A 22 6.87 -17.61 11.46
CA ARG A 22 6.56 -17.64 10.02
C ARG A 22 7.76 -17.31 9.14
N ALA A 23 7.79 -17.96 7.97
CA ALA A 23 8.61 -17.52 6.85
C ALA A 23 8.11 -16.17 6.31
N VAL A 24 8.94 -15.47 5.55
CA VAL A 24 8.60 -14.19 4.93
C VAL A 24 9.01 -14.23 3.47
N LEU A 25 8.03 -14.44 2.58
CA LEU A 25 8.30 -14.94 1.23
C LEU A 25 7.51 -14.24 0.14
N HIS A 26 7.27 -12.94 0.28
CA HIS A 26 6.71 -12.13 -0.80
C HIS A 26 7.54 -12.23 -2.11
N THR A 27 8.86 -12.49 -2.00
CA THR A 27 9.73 -12.79 -3.14
C THR A 27 9.38 -14.10 -3.88
N ALA A 28 8.77 -15.07 -3.21
CA ALA A 28 8.32 -16.33 -3.84
C ALA A 28 7.14 -16.11 -4.79
N LEU A 29 6.28 -15.12 -4.52
CA LEU A 29 5.09 -14.78 -5.32
C LEU A 29 5.43 -14.29 -6.73
N ARG A 30 6.67 -13.85 -6.91
CA ARG A 30 7.21 -13.21 -8.11
C ARG A 30 8.39 -13.96 -8.70
N ALA A 31 8.74 -15.12 -8.14
CA ALA A 31 9.77 -15.99 -8.68
C ALA A 31 9.36 -16.56 -10.06
N PRO A 32 10.34 -16.83 -10.94
CA PRO A 32 10.05 -17.38 -12.27
C PRO A 32 9.56 -18.82 -12.20
N ARG A 33 8.75 -19.21 -13.18
CA ARG A 33 8.28 -20.60 -13.32
C ARG A 33 9.47 -21.54 -13.46
N GLY A 34 9.56 -22.53 -12.57
CA GLY A 34 10.66 -23.49 -12.52
C GLY A 34 11.73 -23.19 -11.47
N ALA A 35 11.64 -22.06 -10.76
CA ALA A 35 12.32 -21.91 -9.48
C ALA A 35 11.82 -22.96 -8.47
N SER A 36 12.58 -23.19 -7.41
CA SER A 36 12.19 -24.07 -6.30
C SER A 36 12.53 -23.39 -4.99
N LEU A 37 11.60 -23.43 -4.05
CA LEU A 37 11.77 -22.89 -2.71
C LEU A 37 10.96 -23.73 -1.72
N GLN A 38 11.66 -24.35 -0.77
CA GLN A 38 11.06 -25.24 0.21
C GLN A 38 10.65 -24.47 1.47
N VAL A 39 9.40 -24.65 1.89
CA VAL A 39 8.88 -24.19 3.19
C VAL A 39 8.23 -25.38 3.87
N ASP A 40 8.70 -25.73 5.06
CA ASP A 40 8.20 -26.89 5.83
C ASP A 40 8.09 -28.20 5.00
N GLY A 41 9.02 -28.39 4.06
CA GLY A 41 9.11 -29.58 3.20
C GLY A 41 8.23 -29.55 1.95
N VAL A 42 7.59 -28.41 1.64
CA VAL A 42 6.76 -28.20 0.44
C VAL A 42 7.41 -27.16 -0.48
N ASP A 43 7.50 -27.46 -1.78
CA ASP A 43 7.89 -26.46 -2.78
C ASP A 43 6.72 -25.50 -3.01
N VAL A 44 6.88 -24.23 -2.64
CA VAL A 44 5.78 -23.24 -2.73
C VAL A 44 5.62 -22.67 -4.14
N ILE A 45 6.64 -22.75 -4.99
CA ILE A 45 6.62 -22.11 -6.33
C ILE A 45 5.53 -22.69 -7.25
N PRO A 46 5.32 -24.02 -7.33
CA PRO A 46 4.20 -24.58 -8.09
C PRO A 46 2.82 -24.10 -7.63
N GLU A 47 2.60 -23.95 -6.32
CA GLU A 47 1.33 -23.48 -5.76
C GLU A 47 1.08 -22.00 -6.10
N VAL A 48 2.11 -21.16 -5.98
CA VAL A 48 2.10 -19.76 -6.45
C VAL A 48 1.64 -19.68 -7.89
N HIS A 49 2.27 -20.43 -8.80
CA HIS A 49 1.89 -20.39 -10.20
C HIS A 49 0.50 -20.98 -10.47
N ALA A 50 0.06 -21.97 -9.70
CA ALA A 50 -1.31 -22.50 -9.84
C ALA A 50 -2.36 -21.42 -9.52
N VAL A 51 -2.14 -20.60 -8.49
CA VAL A 51 -3.01 -19.45 -8.17
C VAL A 51 -2.92 -18.38 -9.27
N LEU A 52 -1.72 -18.02 -9.73
CA LEU A 52 -1.56 -17.06 -10.83
C LEU A 52 -2.23 -17.51 -12.13
N ASP A 53 -2.19 -18.81 -12.44
CA ASP A 53 -2.87 -19.41 -13.58
C ASP A 53 -4.40 -19.38 -13.39
N LYS A 54 -4.89 -19.64 -12.17
CA LYS A 54 -6.31 -19.50 -11.80
C LYS A 54 -6.80 -18.05 -11.97
N MET A 55 -6.03 -17.08 -11.47
CA MET A 55 -6.29 -15.65 -11.63
C MET A 55 -6.32 -15.27 -13.11
N THR A 56 -5.34 -15.69 -13.89
CA THR A 56 -5.24 -15.43 -15.34
C THR A 56 -6.47 -15.94 -16.08
N ASN A 57 -6.92 -17.16 -15.78
CA ASN A 57 -8.11 -17.76 -16.38
C ASN A 57 -9.39 -17.01 -16.00
N PHE A 58 -9.50 -16.59 -14.74
CA PHE A 58 -10.64 -15.79 -14.27
C PHE A 58 -10.67 -14.42 -14.95
N CYS A 59 -9.57 -13.67 -14.89
CA CYS A 59 -9.43 -12.35 -15.50
C CYS A 59 -9.73 -12.38 -17.00
N THR A 60 -9.25 -13.39 -17.71
CA THR A 60 -9.53 -13.57 -19.14
C THR A 60 -11.03 -13.73 -19.42
N ARG A 61 -11.76 -14.50 -18.58
CA ARG A 61 -13.22 -14.67 -18.73
C ARG A 61 -13.99 -13.37 -18.45
N VAL A 62 -13.63 -12.64 -17.40
CA VAL A 62 -14.27 -11.37 -17.05
C VAL A 62 -14.02 -10.32 -18.13
N ARG A 63 -12.75 -10.09 -18.49
CA ARG A 63 -12.35 -9.08 -19.49
C ARG A 63 -12.91 -9.36 -20.89
N SER A 64 -13.08 -10.63 -21.26
CA SER A 64 -13.70 -11.00 -22.55
C SER A 64 -15.24 -10.94 -22.54
N GLY A 65 -15.87 -10.64 -21.41
CA GLY A 65 -17.33 -10.65 -21.26
C GLY A 65 -17.95 -12.05 -21.23
N LYS A 66 -17.15 -13.11 -21.10
CA LYS A 66 -17.64 -14.49 -20.98
C LYS A 66 -18.11 -14.83 -19.57
N TRP A 67 -17.61 -14.13 -18.56
CA TRP A 67 -18.17 -14.19 -17.22
C TRP A 67 -19.43 -13.33 -17.16
N LEU A 68 -20.57 -13.97 -16.96
CA LEU A 68 -21.87 -13.32 -16.95
C LEU A 68 -22.41 -13.22 -15.53
N GLY A 69 -23.03 -12.08 -15.21
CA GLY A 69 -23.82 -11.91 -14.01
C GLY A 69 -25.08 -12.76 -14.00
N GLN A 70 -25.87 -12.65 -12.93
CA GLN A 70 -27.08 -13.44 -12.71
C GLN A 70 -28.12 -13.26 -13.83
N THR A 71 -28.20 -12.06 -14.39
CA THR A 71 -29.14 -11.71 -15.48
C THR A 71 -28.61 -12.07 -16.89
N GLY A 72 -27.42 -12.66 -16.98
CA GLY A 72 -26.78 -13.00 -18.26
C GLY A 72 -26.02 -11.84 -18.92
N LYS A 73 -25.94 -10.67 -18.27
CA LYS A 73 -25.10 -9.55 -18.75
C LYS A 73 -23.62 -9.78 -18.43
N PRO A 74 -22.68 -9.28 -19.26
CA PRO A 74 -21.26 -9.30 -18.93
C PRO A 74 -20.96 -8.37 -17.75
N ILE A 75 -19.96 -8.72 -16.94
CA ILE A 75 -19.48 -7.86 -15.86
C ILE A 75 -18.73 -6.65 -16.44
N ARG A 76 -19.04 -5.46 -15.92
CA ARG A 76 -18.41 -4.19 -16.27
C ARG A 76 -17.81 -3.47 -15.08
N ASN A 77 -18.35 -3.70 -13.88
CA ASN A 77 -17.92 -3.01 -12.68
C ASN A 77 -17.24 -4.01 -11.73
N ILE A 78 -16.07 -3.65 -11.24
CA ILE A 78 -15.29 -4.44 -10.30
C ILE A 78 -15.10 -3.60 -9.04
N VAL A 79 -15.55 -4.12 -7.89
CA VAL A 79 -15.41 -3.46 -6.59
C VAL A 79 -14.56 -4.33 -5.68
N ASN A 80 -13.36 -3.88 -5.35
CA ASN A 80 -12.51 -4.52 -4.36
C ASN A 80 -12.92 -4.06 -2.96
N ILE A 81 -13.24 -5.00 -2.07
CA ILE A 81 -13.56 -4.74 -0.67
C ILE A 81 -12.45 -5.33 0.21
N GLY A 82 -11.71 -4.47 0.89
CA GLY A 82 -10.58 -4.85 1.74
C GLY A 82 -10.02 -3.64 2.47
N ILE A 83 -9.23 -3.84 3.52
CA ILE A 83 -8.61 -2.73 4.27
C ILE A 83 -7.12 -2.97 4.48
N GLY A 84 -6.34 -1.90 4.65
CA GLY A 84 -4.89 -1.96 4.84
C GLY A 84 -4.21 -2.62 3.64
N GLY A 85 -3.51 -3.74 3.88
CA GLY A 85 -2.76 -4.43 2.84
C GLY A 85 -3.62 -5.04 1.73
N SER A 86 -4.89 -5.33 2.03
CA SER A 86 -5.89 -5.82 1.07
C SER A 86 -6.53 -4.71 0.22
N ASP A 87 -6.11 -3.45 0.40
CA ASP A 87 -6.59 -2.28 -0.33
C ASP A 87 -5.45 -1.40 -0.89
N LEU A 88 -4.54 -0.93 -0.03
CA LEU A 88 -3.57 0.11 -0.36
C LEU A 88 -2.65 -0.29 -1.52
N GLY A 89 -2.20 -1.54 -1.56
CA GLY A 89 -1.44 -2.07 -2.70
C GLY A 89 -2.28 -2.05 -3.99
N PRO A 90 -3.39 -2.80 -4.06
CA PRO A 90 -4.26 -2.82 -5.22
C PRO A 90 -4.70 -1.45 -5.76
N VAL A 91 -5.13 -0.53 -4.89
CA VAL A 91 -5.57 0.83 -5.31
C VAL A 91 -4.39 1.65 -5.83
N MET A 92 -3.22 1.54 -5.19
CA MET A 92 -2.01 2.22 -5.65
C MET A 92 -1.58 1.70 -7.03
N ALA A 93 -1.52 0.38 -7.22
CA ALA A 93 -1.13 -0.19 -8.51
C ALA A 93 -2.13 0.09 -9.62
N TYR A 94 -3.43 0.07 -9.32
CA TYR A 94 -4.45 0.47 -10.30
C TYR A 94 -4.26 1.93 -10.74
N GLU A 95 -4.07 2.86 -9.80
CA GLU A 95 -3.86 4.27 -10.13
C GLU A 95 -2.54 4.48 -10.90
N ALA A 96 -1.44 3.87 -10.43
CA ALA A 96 -0.12 3.93 -11.05
C ALA A 96 -0.09 3.38 -12.48
N LEU A 97 -0.84 2.31 -12.73
CA LEU A 97 -0.90 1.61 -14.02
C LEU A 97 -2.17 1.92 -14.80
N ARG A 98 -2.89 2.98 -14.42
CA ARG A 98 -4.18 3.34 -15.02
C ARG A 98 -4.08 3.55 -16.52
N HIS A 99 -2.93 3.98 -17.05
CA HIS A 99 -2.71 4.09 -18.50
C HIS A 99 -2.89 2.74 -19.24
N PHE A 100 -2.51 1.64 -18.60
CA PHE A 100 -2.55 0.27 -19.15
C PHE A 100 -3.88 -0.45 -18.86
N SER A 101 -4.79 0.17 -18.12
CA SER A 101 -6.06 -0.46 -17.75
C SER A 101 -7.01 -0.58 -18.94
N ASP A 102 -7.80 -1.65 -18.97
CA ASP A 102 -8.96 -1.78 -19.83
C ASP A 102 -10.04 -0.76 -19.43
N ARG A 103 -10.24 0.24 -20.30
CA ARG A 103 -11.19 1.33 -20.06
C ARG A 103 -12.65 0.93 -20.14
N SER A 104 -12.95 -0.30 -20.56
CA SER A 104 -14.31 -0.84 -20.56
C SER A 104 -14.73 -1.43 -19.21
N LEU A 105 -13.80 -1.52 -18.24
CA LEU A 105 -14.08 -1.91 -16.88
C LEU A 105 -14.03 -0.69 -15.94
N THR A 106 -15.03 -0.58 -15.08
CA THR A 106 -15.06 0.38 -13.98
C THR A 106 -14.47 -0.28 -12.75
N MET A 107 -13.34 0.24 -12.26
CA MET A 107 -12.69 -0.25 -11.05
C MET A 107 -12.99 0.67 -9.86
N ARG A 108 -13.44 0.10 -8.74
CA ARG A 108 -13.69 0.78 -7.47
C ARG A 108 -13.05 0.01 -6.31
N PHE A 109 -12.76 0.72 -5.23
CA PHE A 109 -12.13 0.19 -4.03
C PHE A 109 -12.90 0.72 -2.83
N VAL A 110 -13.31 -0.18 -1.94
CA VAL A 110 -14.04 0.13 -0.70
C VAL A 110 -13.25 -0.46 0.46
N SER A 111 -12.93 0.38 1.43
CA SER A 111 -12.06 0.01 2.54
C SER A 111 -12.57 0.49 3.89
N ASN A 112 -13.11 1.70 3.97
CA ASN A 112 -13.54 2.29 5.21
C ASN A 112 -14.86 1.67 5.68
N VAL A 113 -15.05 1.53 7.00
CA VAL A 113 -16.33 1.10 7.59
C VAL A 113 -17.35 2.24 7.61
N ASP A 114 -16.92 3.49 7.42
CA ASP A 114 -17.81 4.60 7.06
C ASP A 114 -18.59 4.22 5.79
N ALA A 115 -19.91 4.04 5.95
CA ALA A 115 -20.81 3.60 4.88
C ALA A 115 -20.80 4.52 3.66
N THR A 116 -20.33 5.77 3.79
CA THR A 116 -20.11 6.69 2.67
C THR A 116 -19.21 6.08 1.60
N ASP A 117 -18.16 5.35 2.01
CA ASP A 117 -17.21 4.73 1.07
C ASP A 117 -17.90 3.73 0.15
N PHE A 118 -18.73 2.84 0.72
CA PHE A 118 -19.54 1.91 -0.06
C PHE A 118 -20.64 2.62 -0.88
N ALA A 119 -21.36 3.55 -0.27
CA ALA A 119 -22.49 4.24 -0.89
C ALA A 119 -22.06 5.02 -2.15
N GLU A 120 -20.99 5.82 -2.05
CA GLU A 120 -20.46 6.59 -3.18
C GLU A 120 -19.82 5.69 -4.23
N ALA A 121 -19.13 4.62 -3.82
CA ALA A 121 -18.52 3.68 -4.77
C ALA A 121 -19.55 2.92 -5.62
N THR A 122 -20.79 2.76 -5.13
CA THR A 122 -21.83 1.96 -5.79
C THR A 122 -23.01 2.78 -6.33
N ALA A 123 -23.06 4.10 -6.08
CA ALA A 123 -24.19 4.97 -6.42
C ALA A 123 -24.57 4.95 -7.91
N ASP A 124 -23.59 4.79 -8.80
CA ASP A 124 -23.75 4.80 -10.26
C ASP A 124 -23.65 3.40 -10.91
N LEU A 125 -23.56 2.32 -10.11
CA LEU A 125 -23.32 0.97 -10.62
C LEU A 125 -24.61 0.17 -10.82
N ASP A 126 -24.68 -0.61 -11.90
CA ASP A 126 -25.73 -1.62 -12.11
C ASP A 126 -25.35 -2.93 -11.36
N PRO A 127 -26.14 -3.39 -10.37
CA PRO A 127 -25.93 -4.67 -9.68
C PRO A 127 -25.79 -5.86 -10.63
N ALA A 128 -26.51 -5.86 -11.75
CA ALA A 128 -26.49 -6.95 -12.73
C ALA A 128 -25.15 -7.07 -13.49
N GLU A 129 -24.31 -6.03 -13.47
CA GLU A 129 -23.03 -5.96 -14.17
C GLU A 129 -21.84 -5.78 -13.19
N THR A 130 -22.07 -5.93 -11.88
CA THR A 130 -21.08 -5.64 -10.83
C THR A 130 -20.55 -6.89 -10.15
N LEU A 131 -19.23 -7.05 -10.11
CA LEU A 131 -18.52 -8.11 -9.41
C LEU A 131 -17.79 -7.53 -8.20
N PHE A 132 -17.99 -8.15 -7.04
CA PHE A 132 -17.30 -7.83 -5.80
C PHE A 132 -16.16 -8.82 -5.55
N ILE A 133 -15.01 -8.29 -5.14
CA ILE A 133 -13.85 -9.05 -4.70
C ILE A 133 -13.70 -8.81 -3.20
N VAL A 134 -13.92 -9.84 -2.38
CA VAL A 134 -13.76 -9.74 -0.92
C VAL A 134 -12.35 -10.18 -0.54
N ALA A 135 -11.51 -9.22 -0.18
CA ALA A 135 -10.10 -9.41 0.11
C ALA A 135 -9.84 -9.39 1.62
N SER A 136 -9.71 -10.58 2.23
CA SER A 136 -9.40 -10.73 3.65
C SER A 136 -8.75 -12.08 3.94
N LYS A 137 -7.53 -12.05 4.49
CA LYS A 137 -6.75 -13.26 4.85
C LYS A 137 -7.54 -14.20 5.75
N THR A 138 -8.12 -13.66 6.82
CA THR A 138 -8.87 -14.42 7.83
C THR A 138 -10.34 -14.58 7.47
N PHE A 139 -10.86 -13.72 6.57
CA PHE A 139 -12.28 -13.59 6.26
C PHE A 139 -13.16 -13.23 7.47
N THR A 140 -12.57 -12.52 8.43
CA THR A 140 -13.20 -12.10 9.69
C THR A 140 -12.97 -10.64 10.05
N THR A 141 -12.22 -9.90 9.22
CA THR A 141 -11.94 -8.47 9.45
C THR A 141 -13.25 -7.69 9.50
N MET A 142 -13.53 -7.02 10.63
CA MET A 142 -14.84 -6.43 10.93
C MET A 142 -15.29 -5.44 9.85
N GLU A 143 -14.43 -4.52 9.46
CA GLU A 143 -14.70 -3.50 8.45
C GLU A 143 -14.97 -4.13 7.09
N THR A 144 -14.11 -5.05 6.65
CA THR A 144 -14.25 -5.76 5.36
C THR A 144 -15.53 -6.59 5.32
N MET A 145 -15.85 -7.32 6.38
CA MET A 145 -17.04 -8.19 6.41
C MET A 145 -18.33 -7.38 6.51
N THR A 146 -18.33 -6.26 7.25
CA THR A 146 -19.47 -5.33 7.27
C THR A 146 -19.76 -4.76 5.88
N ASN A 147 -18.71 -4.36 5.15
CA ASN A 147 -18.85 -3.90 3.77
C ASN A 147 -19.25 -5.03 2.81
N ALA A 148 -18.71 -6.24 2.96
CA ALA A 148 -19.08 -7.38 2.14
C ALA A 148 -20.54 -7.80 2.35
N ASP A 149 -21.05 -7.73 3.59
CA ASP A 149 -22.45 -7.98 3.90
C ASP A 149 -23.37 -6.89 3.32
N THR A 150 -22.98 -5.62 3.43
CA THR A 150 -23.68 -4.50 2.77
C THR A 150 -23.72 -4.70 1.26
N ALA A 151 -22.59 -5.06 0.64
CA ALA A 151 -22.50 -5.36 -0.79
C ALA A 151 -23.40 -6.52 -1.21
N ARG A 152 -23.45 -7.59 -0.40
CA ARG A 152 -24.30 -8.75 -0.64
C ARG A 152 -25.78 -8.37 -0.62
N GLN A 153 -26.20 -7.56 0.36
CA GLN A 153 -27.57 -7.06 0.44
C GLN A 153 -27.92 -6.14 -0.72
N TRP A 154 -27.02 -5.21 -1.07
CA TRP A 154 -27.17 -4.30 -2.22
C TRP A 154 -27.32 -5.07 -3.52
N LEU A 155 -26.46 -6.06 -3.77
CA LEU A 155 -26.53 -6.90 -4.96
C LEU A 155 -27.85 -7.66 -5.04
N LEU A 156 -28.18 -8.42 -3.99
CA LEU A 156 -29.38 -9.27 -3.97
C LEU A 156 -30.64 -8.43 -4.17
N SER A 157 -30.72 -7.25 -3.55
CA SER A 157 -31.83 -6.32 -3.77
C SER A 157 -31.92 -5.84 -5.22
N GLY A 158 -30.78 -5.63 -5.86
CA GLY A 158 -30.67 -5.19 -7.26
C GLY A 158 -30.97 -6.25 -8.32
N VAL A 159 -30.77 -7.54 -8.01
CA VAL A 159 -30.92 -8.65 -8.97
C VAL A 159 -32.08 -9.61 -8.67
N GLY A 160 -33.04 -9.18 -7.84
CA GLY A 160 -34.28 -9.92 -7.60
C GLY A 160 -34.26 -10.94 -6.45
N GLY A 161 -33.26 -10.88 -5.57
CA GLY A 161 -33.22 -11.59 -4.28
C GLY A 161 -32.71 -13.04 -4.32
N ASP A 162 -32.35 -13.56 -5.49
CA ASP A 162 -31.86 -14.94 -5.62
C ASP A 162 -30.42 -15.08 -5.09
N ARG A 163 -30.24 -15.90 -4.04
CA ARG A 163 -28.94 -16.19 -3.44
C ARG A 163 -27.95 -16.81 -4.42
N ALA A 164 -28.41 -17.47 -5.49
CA ALA A 164 -27.53 -18.00 -6.53
C ALA A 164 -26.70 -16.90 -7.24
N ALA A 165 -27.11 -15.64 -7.15
CA ALA A 165 -26.35 -14.50 -7.66
C ALA A 165 -24.97 -14.36 -6.99
N ILE A 166 -24.83 -14.76 -5.71
CA ILE A 166 -23.57 -14.60 -4.95
C ILE A 166 -22.42 -15.29 -5.69
N ALA A 167 -22.61 -16.54 -6.15
CA ALA A 167 -21.56 -17.30 -6.84
C ALA A 167 -21.10 -16.68 -8.19
N LYS A 168 -21.90 -15.77 -8.78
CA LYS A 168 -21.55 -15.09 -10.04
C LYS A 168 -21.01 -13.67 -9.84
N HIS A 169 -21.26 -13.08 -8.68
CA HIS A 169 -20.98 -11.67 -8.40
C HIS A 169 -20.05 -11.47 -7.20
N PHE A 170 -19.62 -12.53 -6.54
CA PHE A 170 -18.62 -12.47 -5.48
C PHE A 170 -17.51 -13.49 -5.72
N VAL A 171 -16.28 -13.04 -5.50
CA VAL A 171 -15.09 -13.87 -5.38
C VAL A 171 -14.35 -13.53 -4.08
N ALA A 172 -13.57 -14.45 -3.55
CA ALA A 172 -12.84 -14.26 -2.29
C ALA A 172 -11.33 -14.38 -2.50
N LEU A 173 -10.56 -13.52 -1.85
CA LEU A 173 -9.11 -13.64 -1.72
C LEU A 173 -8.84 -13.95 -0.25
N SER A 174 -8.60 -15.23 0.06
CA SER A 174 -8.58 -15.69 1.45
C SER A 174 -7.87 -17.03 1.63
N THR A 175 -7.63 -17.37 2.89
CA THR A 175 -7.13 -18.68 3.33
C THR A 175 -8.20 -19.51 4.04
N ASN A 176 -9.39 -18.93 4.27
CA ASN A 176 -10.44 -19.51 5.11
C ASN A 176 -11.64 -20.02 4.29
N ALA A 177 -11.50 -21.22 3.72
CA ALA A 177 -12.53 -21.84 2.89
C ALA A 177 -13.89 -22.01 3.59
N GLU A 178 -13.89 -22.29 4.90
CA GLU A 178 -15.12 -22.44 5.69
C GLU A 178 -15.92 -21.14 5.73
N LYS A 179 -15.27 -20.02 6.09
CA LYS A 179 -15.93 -18.71 6.17
C LYS A 179 -16.35 -18.17 4.80
N VAL A 180 -15.57 -18.43 3.76
CA VAL A 180 -15.94 -18.09 2.36
C VAL A 180 -17.21 -18.85 1.94
N THR A 181 -17.29 -20.14 2.28
CA THR A 181 -18.47 -20.96 2.01
C THR A 181 -19.69 -20.49 2.82
N GLU A 182 -19.51 -20.17 4.11
CA GLU A 182 -20.56 -19.65 4.99
C GLU A 182 -21.17 -18.34 4.45
N PHE A 183 -20.33 -17.47 3.88
CA PHE A 183 -20.79 -16.24 3.22
C PHE A 183 -21.65 -16.51 1.97
N GLY A 184 -21.39 -17.63 1.30
CA GLY A 184 -22.10 -18.10 0.10
C GLY A 184 -21.30 -18.03 -1.20
N ILE A 185 -19.98 -17.78 -1.12
CA ILE A 185 -19.08 -17.79 -2.27
C ILE A 185 -18.68 -19.22 -2.60
N ASP A 186 -18.69 -19.57 -3.88
CA ASP A 186 -18.15 -20.84 -4.36
C ASP A 186 -16.63 -20.88 -4.12
N THR A 187 -16.12 -21.92 -3.45
CA THR A 187 -14.68 -22.11 -3.22
C THR A 187 -13.87 -22.20 -4.53
N GLN A 188 -14.48 -22.55 -5.66
CA GLN A 188 -13.84 -22.43 -6.98
C GLN A 188 -13.49 -20.98 -7.32
N ASN A 189 -14.19 -20.01 -6.73
CA ASN A 189 -13.96 -18.57 -6.85
C ASN A 189 -13.18 -17.99 -5.65
N MET A 190 -12.60 -18.85 -4.80
CA MET A 190 -11.63 -18.45 -3.79
C MET A 190 -10.21 -18.50 -4.38
N PHE A 191 -9.45 -17.42 -4.23
CA PHE A 191 -8.05 -17.34 -4.65
C PHE A 191 -7.18 -17.33 -3.39
N GLU A 192 -6.39 -18.38 -3.25
CA GLU A 192 -5.62 -18.65 -2.04
C GLU A 192 -4.31 -17.88 -2.01
N PHE A 193 -3.80 -17.68 -0.80
CA PHE A 193 -2.46 -17.22 -0.52
C PHE A 193 -2.04 -17.77 0.84
N TRP A 194 -0.83 -17.47 1.32
CA TRP A 194 -0.24 -18.18 2.45
C TRP A 194 0.00 -17.28 3.67
N ASP A 195 0.32 -17.89 4.81
CA ASP A 195 0.57 -17.20 6.06
C ASP A 195 1.86 -16.35 6.01
N TRP A 196 2.88 -16.80 5.28
CA TRP A 196 4.13 -16.09 4.99
C TRP A 196 3.97 -14.88 4.04
N VAL A 197 2.77 -14.66 3.51
CA VAL A 197 2.39 -13.43 2.81
C VAL A 197 1.87 -12.42 3.84
N GLY A 198 2.71 -11.43 4.17
CA GLY A 198 2.34 -10.29 4.98
C GLY A 198 1.39 -9.36 4.22
N GLY A 199 0.38 -8.78 4.89
CA GLY A 199 -0.65 -7.98 4.22
C GLY A 199 -0.09 -6.78 3.44
N ARG A 200 0.90 -6.07 3.99
CA ARG A 200 1.56 -4.94 3.32
C ARG A 200 2.56 -5.35 2.20
N TYR A 201 2.72 -6.67 1.99
CA TYR A 201 3.58 -7.31 0.97
C TYR A 201 2.78 -8.33 0.13
N SER A 202 1.47 -8.11 -0.04
CA SER A 202 0.59 -9.12 -0.66
C SER A 202 0.13 -8.79 -2.07
N MET A 203 0.42 -7.61 -2.61
CA MET A 203 -0.14 -7.12 -3.88
C MET A 203 0.20 -8.03 -5.09
N GLU A 204 1.31 -8.76 -5.01
CA GLU A 204 1.78 -9.72 -6.00
C GLU A 204 1.14 -11.13 -5.86
N SER A 205 0.38 -11.37 -4.79
CA SER A 205 -0.40 -12.61 -4.57
C SER A 205 -1.80 -12.54 -5.22
N ALA A 206 -2.70 -13.44 -4.78
CA ALA A 206 -4.14 -13.35 -5.04
C ALA A 206 -4.73 -11.96 -4.78
N ILE A 207 -4.23 -11.22 -3.77
CA ILE A 207 -4.66 -9.83 -3.46
C ILE A 207 -4.56 -8.90 -4.69
N GLY A 208 -3.64 -9.17 -5.62
CA GLY A 208 -3.49 -8.45 -6.88
C GLY A 208 -4.58 -8.72 -7.93
N LEU A 209 -5.62 -9.52 -7.64
CA LEU A 209 -6.64 -9.90 -8.63
C LEU A 209 -7.32 -8.69 -9.27
N SER A 210 -7.67 -7.67 -8.49
CA SER A 210 -8.28 -6.44 -9.00
C SER A 210 -7.32 -5.68 -9.92
N THR A 211 -6.02 -5.63 -9.60
CA THR A 211 -4.99 -5.07 -10.47
C THR A 211 -4.88 -5.86 -11.78
N MET A 212 -4.81 -7.20 -11.73
CA MET A 212 -4.76 -8.06 -12.92
C MET A 212 -6.02 -7.92 -13.79
N LEU A 213 -7.21 -7.78 -13.19
CA LEU A 213 -8.45 -7.49 -13.91
C LEU A 213 -8.37 -6.15 -14.65
N ALA A 214 -7.77 -5.12 -14.05
CA ALA A 214 -7.64 -3.81 -14.67
C ALA A 214 -6.65 -3.83 -15.84
N ILE A 215 -5.41 -4.27 -15.63
CA ILE A 215 -4.32 -4.13 -16.62
C ILE A 215 -4.12 -5.36 -17.50
N GLY A 216 -4.75 -6.49 -17.16
CA GLY A 216 -4.64 -7.76 -17.87
C GLY A 216 -3.48 -8.64 -17.37
N PRO A 217 -3.52 -9.96 -17.64
CA PRO A 217 -2.51 -10.90 -17.16
C PRO A 217 -1.09 -10.61 -17.62
N GLU A 218 -0.91 -10.17 -18.87
CA GLU A 218 0.43 -9.90 -19.44
C GLU A 218 1.12 -8.75 -18.71
N ALA A 219 0.41 -7.64 -18.48
CA ALA A 219 0.94 -6.49 -17.75
C ALA A 219 1.17 -6.81 -16.27
N PHE A 220 0.29 -7.62 -15.65
CA PHE A 220 0.51 -8.10 -14.28
C PHE A 220 1.78 -8.96 -14.19
N GLN A 221 1.99 -9.88 -15.14
CA GLN A 221 3.20 -10.69 -15.21
C GLN A 221 4.45 -9.82 -15.42
N ASP A 222 4.39 -8.80 -16.29
CA ASP A 222 5.51 -7.87 -16.50
C ASP A 222 5.85 -7.08 -15.22
N MET A 223 4.83 -6.72 -14.43
CA MET A 223 5.01 -6.16 -13.08
C MET A 223 5.77 -7.13 -12.16
N LEU A 224 5.35 -8.40 -12.08
CA LEU A 224 6.06 -9.43 -11.28
C LEU A 224 7.52 -9.60 -11.70
N VAL A 225 7.82 -9.59 -13.00
CA VAL A 225 9.21 -9.64 -13.47
C VAL A 225 9.98 -8.39 -13.03
N GLY A 226 9.33 -7.24 -12.97
CA GLY A 226 9.89 -6.01 -12.39
C GLY A 226 10.33 -6.20 -10.94
N PHE A 227 9.42 -6.69 -10.09
CA PHE A 227 9.77 -6.99 -8.71
C PHE A 227 10.92 -8.00 -8.60
N HIS A 228 10.84 -9.12 -9.34
CA HIS A 228 11.89 -10.16 -9.32
C HIS A 228 13.26 -9.64 -9.76
N SER A 229 13.30 -8.70 -10.73
CA SER A 229 14.57 -8.10 -11.14
C SER A 229 15.25 -7.30 -10.02
N MET A 230 14.46 -6.65 -9.16
CA MET A 230 14.97 -5.96 -7.99
C MET A 230 15.33 -6.94 -6.85
N ASP A 231 14.62 -8.07 -6.74
CA ASP A 231 15.02 -9.15 -5.83
C ASP A 231 16.41 -9.70 -6.16
N GLU A 232 16.67 -10.01 -7.43
CA GLU A 232 17.98 -10.53 -7.84
C GLU A 232 19.07 -9.46 -7.68
N HIS A 233 18.76 -8.18 -7.93
CA HIS A 233 19.68 -7.08 -7.61
C HIS A 233 19.98 -7.03 -6.11
N PHE A 234 18.95 -7.07 -5.26
CA PHE A 234 19.10 -7.03 -3.81
C PHE A 234 19.90 -8.22 -3.28
N ARG A 235 19.66 -9.42 -3.83
CA ARG A 235 20.32 -10.66 -3.39
C ARG A 235 21.79 -10.73 -3.82
N SER A 236 22.13 -10.26 -5.03
CA SER A 236 23.42 -10.55 -5.66
C SER A 236 24.39 -9.37 -5.76
N ALA A 237 23.90 -8.13 -5.77
CA ALA A 237 24.76 -6.97 -5.94
C ALA A 237 25.65 -6.74 -4.70
N PRO A 238 26.93 -6.35 -4.87
CA PRO A 238 27.77 -5.92 -3.74
C PRO A 238 27.09 -4.81 -2.93
N LEU A 239 27.14 -4.86 -1.60
CA LEU A 239 26.40 -3.94 -0.72
C LEU A 239 26.62 -2.46 -1.05
N SER A 240 27.83 -2.07 -1.47
CA SER A 240 28.19 -0.69 -1.84
C SER A 240 27.56 -0.21 -3.16
N GLN A 241 26.97 -1.10 -3.95
CA GLN A 241 26.26 -0.82 -5.21
C GLN A 241 24.81 -1.31 -5.17
N ASN A 242 24.36 -1.79 -4.00
CA ASN A 242 23.04 -2.36 -3.81
C ASN A 242 22.06 -1.26 -3.41
N LEU A 243 21.08 -0.99 -4.29
CA LEU A 243 20.18 0.17 -4.19
C LEU A 243 19.35 0.13 -2.89
N PRO A 244 18.64 -0.97 -2.57
CA PRO A 244 17.97 -1.09 -1.27
C PRO A 244 18.90 -0.91 -0.07
N CYS A 245 20.12 -1.46 -0.12
CA CYS A 245 21.08 -1.32 0.98
C CYS A 245 21.51 0.13 1.19
N LEU A 246 21.85 0.84 0.12
CA LEU A 246 22.23 2.25 0.17
C LEU A 246 21.08 3.11 0.72
N MET A 247 19.85 2.90 0.23
CA MET A 247 18.68 3.63 0.72
C MET A 247 18.40 3.32 2.20
N GLY A 248 18.44 2.06 2.61
CA GLY A 248 18.24 1.68 4.02
C GLY A 248 19.31 2.27 4.95
N LEU A 249 20.58 2.29 4.52
CA LEU A 249 21.66 2.91 5.28
C LEU A 249 21.52 4.43 5.39
N LEU A 250 21.07 5.12 4.33
CA LEU A 250 20.77 6.56 4.39
C LEU A 250 19.63 6.85 5.36
N SER A 251 18.57 6.03 5.38
CA SER A 251 17.49 6.15 6.36
C SER A 251 17.99 5.99 7.81
N VAL A 252 18.80 4.98 8.08
CA VAL A 252 19.44 4.78 9.40
C VAL A 252 20.36 5.96 9.74
N TRP A 253 21.13 6.46 8.77
CA TRP A 253 22.02 7.60 8.96
C TRP A 253 21.25 8.85 9.42
N TYR A 254 20.20 9.22 8.70
CA TYR A 254 19.41 10.40 9.04
C TYR A 254 18.57 10.21 10.31
N SER A 255 17.98 9.03 10.51
CA SER A 255 17.21 8.74 11.73
C SER A 255 18.11 8.74 12.97
N ASN A 256 19.15 7.91 13.00
CA ASN A 256 19.91 7.65 14.23
C ASN A 256 21.03 8.65 14.51
N PHE A 257 21.61 9.31 13.49
CA PHE A 257 22.72 10.23 13.69
C PHE A 257 22.32 11.69 13.55
N PHE A 258 21.29 12.01 12.74
CA PHE A 258 20.76 13.37 12.61
C PHE A 258 19.47 13.59 13.42
N GLY A 259 18.89 12.54 14.01
CA GLY A 259 17.64 12.64 14.78
C GLY A 259 16.45 13.06 13.92
N VAL A 260 16.46 12.72 12.63
CA VAL A 260 15.37 13.04 11.70
C VAL A 260 14.21 12.08 11.93
N GLU A 261 13.01 12.63 12.06
CA GLU A 261 11.79 11.85 12.33
C GLU A 261 10.99 11.51 11.07
N THR A 262 11.23 12.20 9.95
CA THR A 262 10.35 12.12 8.76
C THR A 262 11.14 12.05 7.46
N VAL A 263 10.59 11.36 6.47
CA VAL A 263 11.08 11.34 5.08
C VAL A 263 9.92 11.62 4.12
N ALA A 264 10.18 12.45 3.12
CA ALA A 264 9.20 12.82 2.11
C ALA A 264 9.42 12.01 0.82
N VAL A 265 8.38 11.34 0.30
CA VAL A 265 8.43 10.66 -1.01
C VAL A 265 7.61 11.48 -2.01
N LEU A 266 8.28 11.99 -3.04
CA LEU A 266 7.78 13.07 -3.89
C LEU A 266 7.80 12.63 -5.37
N PRO A 267 6.82 11.83 -5.81
CA PRO A 267 6.76 11.37 -7.19
C PRO A 267 6.35 12.51 -8.13
N TYR A 268 7.15 12.78 -9.15
CA TYR A 268 6.81 13.69 -10.26
C TYR A 268 6.11 12.88 -11.35
N ASP A 269 5.00 12.25 -10.96
CA ASP A 269 4.09 11.50 -11.80
C ASP A 269 2.70 11.46 -11.12
N GLN A 270 1.66 11.90 -11.82
CA GLN A 270 0.31 11.99 -11.25
C GLN A 270 -0.35 10.62 -11.03
N TYR A 271 0.03 9.59 -11.79
CA TYR A 271 -0.47 8.23 -11.56
C TYR A 271 0.06 7.65 -10.24
N LEU A 272 1.23 8.10 -9.78
CA LEU A 272 1.81 7.72 -8.48
C LEU A 272 1.23 8.48 -7.27
N LYS A 273 0.09 9.17 -7.40
CA LYS A 273 -0.55 9.93 -6.29
C LYS A 273 -0.83 9.11 -5.02
N ARG A 274 -1.01 7.79 -5.12
CA ARG A 274 -1.22 6.90 -3.97
C ARG A 274 0.06 6.21 -3.48
N PHE A 275 1.19 6.42 -4.16
CA PHE A 275 2.45 5.77 -3.81
C PHE A 275 2.96 6.17 -2.42
N PRO A 276 2.94 7.46 -2.00
CA PRO A 276 3.30 7.83 -0.63
C PRO A 276 2.41 7.17 0.43
N ALA A 277 1.09 7.09 0.19
CA ALA A 277 0.15 6.44 1.10
C ALA A 277 0.35 4.91 1.19
N TYR A 278 0.72 4.26 0.09
CA TYR A 278 1.13 2.85 0.12
C TYR A 278 2.41 2.65 0.95
N LEU A 279 3.42 3.52 0.74
CA LEU A 279 4.67 3.45 1.48
C LEU A 279 4.50 3.75 2.98
N GLN A 280 3.52 4.55 3.39
CA GLN A 280 3.18 4.74 4.80
C GLN A 280 2.93 3.40 5.49
N GLN A 281 2.08 2.55 4.92
CA GLN A 281 1.84 1.24 5.49
C GLN A 281 3.08 0.35 5.39
N LEU A 282 3.71 0.27 4.21
CA LEU A 282 4.87 -0.60 4.00
C LEU A 282 6.00 -0.30 5.01
N THR A 283 6.29 0.97 5.25
CA THR A 283 7.42 1.41 6.08
C THR A 283 7.05 1.50 7.56
N MET A 284 5.96 2.20 7.90
CA MET A 284 5.64 2.54 9.29
C MET A 284 5.04 1.36 10.04
N GLU A 285 4.22 0.52 9.39
CA GLU A 285 3.71 -0.70 10.03
C GLU A 285 4.80 -1.77 10.17
N SER A 286 5.78 -1.79 9.25
CA SER A 286 6.94 -2.69 9.37
C SER A 286 7.91 -2.26 10.47
N ASN A 287 8.39 -1.03 10.42
CA ASN A 287 9.55 -0.59 11.21
C ASN A 287 9.20 0.36 12.37
N GLY A 288 7.93 0.72 12.57
CA GLY A 288 7.43 1.46 13.73
C GLY A 288 7.39 0.60 14.99
N LYS A 289 8.54 0.06 15.40
CA LYS A 289 8.69 -0.93 16.48
C LYS A 289 9.65 -0.39 17.55
N TYR A 290 9.49 -0.89 18.77
CA TYR A 290 10.32 -0.51 19.92
C TYR A 290 10.92 -1.71 20.66
N VAL A 291 10.63 -2.93 20.22
CA VAL A 291 11.15 -4.17 20.79
C VAL A 291 11.95 -4.90 19.72
N THR A 292 13.16 -5.29 20.10
CA THR A 292 14.07 -6.08 19.26
C THR A 292 13.60 -7.52 19.12
N VAL A 293 14.13 -8.23 18.13
CA VAL A 293 13.95 -9.67 17.91
C VAL A 293 14.30 -10.50 19.16
N ASP A 294 15.25 -10.02 19.98
CA ASP A 294 15.67 -10.67 21.22
C ASP A 294 14.78 -10.33 22.43
N GLY A 295 13.71 -9.54 22.24
CA GLY A 295 12.76 -9.16 23.30
C GLY A 295 13.19 -7.96 24.16
N ASN A 296 14.29 -7.30 23.84
CA ASN A 296 14.74 -6.09 24.54
C ASN A 296 14.13 -4.84 23.93
N GLN A 297 13.78 -3.86 24.76
CA GLN A 297 13.40 -2.53 24.30
C GLN A 297 14.59 -1.79 23.69
N VAL A 298 14.39 -1.10 22.58
CA VAL A 298 15.42 -0.29 21.90
C VAL A 298 15.74 0.99 22.69
N ASP A 299 16.99 1.44 22.62
CA ASP A 299 17.48 2.73 23.14
C ASP A 299 17.83 3.73 22.01
N TYR A 300 17.35 3.46 20.79
CA TYR A 300 17.51 4.26 19.59
C TYR A 300 16.18 4.42 18.83
N ALA A 301 16.11 5.40 17.93
CA ALA A 301 14.97 5.57 17.02
C ALA A 301 14.93 4.45 15.95
N THR A 302 13.72 4.06 15.54
CA THR A 302 13.47 3.07 14.47
C THR A 302 12.82 3.76 13.26
N GLY A 303 11.72 3.23 12.72
CA GLY A 303 11.08 3.72 11.50
C GLY A 303 10.72 5.21 11.55
N MET A 304 11.04 5.93 10.48
CA MET A 304 10.63 7.33 10.29
C MET A 304 9.19 7.43 9.78
N ILE A 305 8.59 8.60 9.91
CA ILE A 305 7.28 8.94 9.36
C ILE A 305 7.42 9.22 7.86
N TYR A 306 6.80 8.39 7.03
CA TYR A 306 6.73 8.58 5.58
C TYR A 306 5.52 9.44 5.21
N TRP A 307 5.72 10.42 4.33
CA TRP A 307 4.65 11.27 3.83
C TRP A 307 5.01 11.84 2.45
N GLY A 308 4.05 12.47 1.77
CA GLY A 308 4.32 13.16 0.52
C GLY A 308 3.12 13.22 -0.40
N GLU A 309 3.27 14.00 -1.46
CA GLU A 309 2.29 14.22 -2.52
C GLU A 309 3.03 14.37 -3.86
N PRO A 310 2.36 14.15 -5.00
CA PRO A 310 2.98 14.35 -6.30
C PRO A 310 3.54 15.75 -6.52
N GLY A 311 4.68 15.80 -7.22
CA GLY A 311 5.16 17.02 -7.85
C GLY A 311 4.30 17.36 -9.09
N THR A 312 4.08 18.62 -9.42
CA THR A 312 4.59 19.83 -8.75
C THR A 312 3.70 20.33 -7.62
N ASN A 313 2.55 19.70 -7.35
CA ASN A 313 1.59 20.15 -6.34
C ASN A 313 2.21 20.37 -4.96
N GLY A 314 3.09 19.47 -4.52
CA GLY A 314 3.82 19.62 -3.26
C GLY A 314 4.63 20.92 -3.15
N GLN A 315 5.16 21.43 -4.27
CA GLN A 315 5.89 22.70 -4.33
C GLN A 315 5.02 23.89 -3.91
N HIS A 316 3.72 23.80 -4.20
CA HIS A 316 2.71 24.81 -3.91
C HIS A 316 1.91 24.51 -2.63
N SER A 317 2.42 23.62 -1.78
CA SER A 317 1.77 23.24 -0.52
C SER A 317 2.77 23.31 0.64
N PHE A 318 3.73 22.38 0.71
CA PHE A 318 4.57 22.18 1.90
C PHE A 318 6.07 22.35 1.64
N TYR A 319 6.51 22.56 0.40
CA TYR A 319 7.94 22.75 0.11
C TYR A 319 8.51 24.03 0.74
N GLN A 320 7.67 25.03 1.06
CA GLN A 320 8.08 26.17 1.88
C GLN A 320 8.73 25.72 3.21
N LEU A 321 8.11 24.75 3.88
CA LEU A 321 8.64 24.17 5.12
C LEU A 321 9.90 23.35 4.83
N ILE A 322 9.92 22.58 3.74
CA ILE A 322 11.09 21.79 3.36
C ILE A 322 12.30 22.71 3.09
N HIS A 323 12.12 23.86 2.44
CA HIS A 323 13.23 24.76 2.07
C HIS A 323 13.68 25.71 3.17
N GLN A 324 12.74 26.34 3.88
CA GLN A 324 13.03 27.43 4.83
C GLN A 324 12.50 27.16 6.24
N GLY A 325 11.88 26.00 6.48
CA GLY A 325 11.50 25.56 7.81
C GLY A 325 12.69 25.09 8.64
N THR A 326 12.43 24.83 9.92
CA THR A 326 13.44 24.46 10.93
C THR A 326 13.67 22.95 11.03
N ARG A 327 13.07 22.15 10.15
CA ARG A 327 13.21 20.69 10.12
C ARG A 327 14.12 20.29 8.97
N LEU A 328 14.99 19.31 9.23
CA LEU A 328 15.72 18.59 8.20
C LEU A 328 14.85 17.43 7.74
N ILE A 329 14.55 17.38 6.44
CA ILE A 329 13.64 16.39 5.86
C ILE A 329 14.34 15.81 4.63
N PRO A 330 14.88 14.59 4.71
CA PRO A 330 15.30 13.83 3.55
C PRO A 330 14.12 13.62 2.60
N CYS A 331 14.39 13.80 1.30
CA CYS A 331 13.40 13.68 0.24
C CYS A 331 13.80 12.63 -0.79
N ASP A 332 12.90 11.74 -1.15
CA ASP A 332 13.03 10.84 -2.30
C ASP A 332 12.21 11.40 -3.47
N PHE A 333 12.88 12.02 -4.43
CA PHE A 333 12.28 12.42 -5.70
C PHE A 333 12.23 11.22 -6.64
N ILE A 334 11.08 11.03 -7.31
CA ILE A 334 10.90 9.96 -8.30
C ILE A 334 10.43 10.61 -9.60
N ALA A 335 11.14 10.42 -10.71
CA ALA A 335 10.76 11.02 -11.98
C ALA A 335 11.08 10.13 -13.19
N PHE A 336 10.40 10.44 -14.30
CA PHE A 336 10.50 9.67 -15.54
C PHE A 336 10.96 10.54 -16.70
N GLY A 337 11.81 9.99 -17.56
CA GLY A 337 12.30 10.72 -18.74
C GLY A 337 11.23 10.93 -19.82
N ARG A 338 10.17 10.11 -19.84
CA ARG A 338 9.08 10.19 -20.82
C ARG A 338 7.72 10.10 -20.14
N SER A 339 6.78 10.91 -20.61
CA SER A 339 5.38 10.82 -20.20
C SER A 339 4.68 9.64 -20.87
N LEU A 340 3.68 9.07 -20.19
CA LEU A 340 2.67 8.21 -20.81
C LEU A 340 1.60 9.02 -21.58
N ASN A 341 1.56 10.34 -21.37
CA ASN A 341 0.63 11.26 -22.03
C ASN A 341 1.43 12.43 -22.65
N PRO A 342 2.06 12.25 -23.82
CA PRO A 342 2.96 13.24 -24.43
C PRO A 342 2.19 14.44 -25.00
N LEU A 343 1.75 15.33 -24.10
CA LEU A 343 0.99 16.54 -24.41
C LEU A 343 1.90 17.77 -24.32
N GLY A 344 2.26 18.34 -25.47
CA GLY A 344 3.05 19.57 -25.55
C GLY A 344 4.35 19.51 -24.72
N GLU A 345 4.63 20.60 -24.01
CA GLU A 345 5.85 20.78 -23.20
C GLU A 345 5.70 20.32 -21.74
N HIS A 346 4.58 19.68 -21.38
CA HIS A 346 4.28 19.33 -19.99
C HIS A 346 5.35 18.45 -19.35
N GLN A 347 5.89 17.47 -20.09
CA GLN A 347 6.92 16.58 -19.53
C GLN A 347 8.24 17.31 -19.29
N ASP A 348 8.65 18.17 -20.21
CA ASP A 348 9.91 18.91 -20.08
C ASP A 348 9.85 19.88 -18.89
N ILE A 349 8.70 20.55 -18.71
CA ILE A 349 8.46 21.41 -17.54
C ILE A 349 8.47 20.59 -16.24
N LEU A 350 7.83 19.41 -16.22
CA LEU A 350 7.80 18.54 -15.04
C LEU A 350 9.20 18.05 -14.66
N VAL A 351 10.01 17.63 -15.64
CA VAL A 351 11.40 17.20 -15.45
C VAL A 351 12.28 18.37 -15.01
N ALA A 352 12.12 19.56 -15.61
CA ALA A 352 12.85 20.76 -15.18
C ALA A 352 12.57 21.08 -13.71
N ASN A 353 11.32 20.92 -13.27
CA ASN A 353 10.92 21.17 -11.89
C ASN A 353 11.53 20.20 -10.89
N VAL A 354 11.52 18.87 -11.15
CA VAL A 354 12.13 17.92 -10.19
C VAL A 354 13.63 18.13 -10.06
N LEU A 355 14.32 18.39 -11.18
CA LEU A 355 15.75 18.64 -11.18
C LEU A 355 16.08 19.93 -10.43
N ALA A 356 15.36 21.03 -10.73
CA ALA A 356 15.53 22.31 -10.05
C ALA A 356 15.25 22.21 -8.54
N GLN A 357 14.27 21.42 -8.10
CA GLN A 357 14.00 21.24 -6.67
C GLN A 357 15.11 20.46 -5.96
N SER A 358 15.65 19.40 -6.58
CA SER A 358 16.79 18.67 -6.02
C SER A 358 18.04 19.56 -5.90
N GLU A 359 18.29 20.41 -6.91
CA GLU A 359 19.40 21.36 -6.92
C GLU A 359 19.23 22.47 -5.88
N ALA A 360 18.02 23.05 -5.79
CA ALA A 360 17.71 24.10 -4.82
C ALA A 360 17.83 23.61 -3.37
N LEU A 361 17.42 22.37 -3.08
CA LEU A 361 17.61 21.77 -1.75
C LEU A 361 19.09 21.59 -1.40
N ALA A 362 19.90 21.17 -2.38
CA ALA A 362 21.33 20.96 -2.17
C ALA A 362 22.10 22.28 -1.95
N PHE A 363 21.88 23.28 -2.79
CA PHE A 363 22.77 24.46 -2.86
C PHE A 363 22.14 25.74 -2.29
N GLY A 364 20.82 25.83 -2.22
CA GLY A 364 20.15 27.02 -1.72
C GLY A 364 20.43 28.28 -2.56
N LYS A 365 20.40 29.43 -1.90
CA LYS A 365 20.67 30.75 -2.48
C LYS A 365 21.17 31.69 -1.38
N THR A 366 22.39 32.18 -1.54
CA THR A 366 23.11 33.00 -0.56
C THR A 366 22.56 34.44 -0.47
N ALA A 367 22.92 35.15 0.59
CA ALA A 367 22.50 36.54 0.78
C ALA A 367 23.06 37.47 -0.30
N GLU A 368 24.29 37.20 -0.75
CA GLU A 368 24.98 37.91 -1.82
C GLU A 368 24.26 37.73 -3.15
N GLU A 369 23.88 36.50 -3.51
CA GLU A 369 23.11 36.21 -4.72
C GLU A 369 21.72 36.86 -4.68
N VAL A 370 21.05 36.81 -3.53
CA VAL A 370 19.74 37.47 -3.33
C VAL A 370 19.86 38.99 -3.46
N ALA A 371 20.92 39.59 -2.90
CA ALA A 371 21.16 41.03 -3.01
C ALA A 371 21.51 41.44 -4.46
N ALA A 372 22.27 40.61 -5.18
CA ALA A 372 22.63 40.82 -6.58
C ALA A 372 21.42 40.85 -7.53
N ASP A 373 20.32 40.16 -7.19
CA ASP A 373 19.03 40.26 -7.90
C ASP A 373 18.31 41.62 -7.73
N GLY A 374 18.90 42.56 -6.97
CA GLY A 374 18.27 43.85 -6.65
C GLY A 374 17.27 43.77 -5.49
N THR A 375 17.33 42.72 -4.66
CA THR A 375 16.47 42.60 -3.46
C THR A 375 16.82 43.70 -2.45
N PRO A 376 15.84 44.47 -1.94
CA PRO A 376 16.07 45.43 -0.87
C PRO A 376 16.67 44.76 0.38
N ALA A 377 17.62 45.42 1.05
CA ALA A 377 18.39 44.83 2.15
C ALA A 377 17.53 44.20 3.26
N TRP A 378 16.38 44.81 3.59
CA TRP A 378 15.48 44.28 4.62
C TRP A 378 14.81 42.95 4.23
N LEU A 379 14.65 42.68 2.93
CA LEU A 379 13.99 41.48 2.41
C LEU A 379 14.99 40.34 2.12
N VAL A 380 16.28 40.65 1.99
CA VAL A 380 17.35 39.66 1.76
C VAL A 380 17.26 38.44 2.69
N PRO A 381 17.20 38.58 4.04
CA PRO A 381 17.19 37.41 4.93
C PRO A 381 15.97 36.49 4.73
N HIS A 382 14.85 37.01 4.21
CA HIS A 382 13.65 36.22 3.93
C HIS A 382 13.72 35.46 2.60
N ARG A 383 14.59 35.89 1.68
CA ARG A 383 14.77 35.28 0.35
C ARG A 383 15.99 34.38 0.26
N VAL A 384 16.77 34.27 1.34
CA VAL A 384 17.88 33.32 1.45
C VAL A 384 17.34 31.90 1.60
N PHE A 385 17.97 30.97 0.88
CA PHE A 385 17.75 29.53 1.02
C PHE A 385 19.05 28.93 1.54
N GLN A 386 19.01 28.27 2.70
CA GLN A 386 20.22 27.75 3.34
C GLN A 386 20.88 26.59 2.57
N GLY A 387 20.14 25.91 1.70
CA GLY A 387 20.62 24.71 1.02
C GLY A 387 20.97 23.60 2.03
N ASN A 388 21.88 22.71 1.64
CA ASN A 388 22.35 21.58 2.45
C ASN A 388 21.23 20.69 3.00
N ARG A 389 20.18 20.49 2.20
CA ARG A 389 19.04 19.62 2.50
C ARG A 389 19.11 18.38 1.61
N PRO A 390 19.16 17.17 2.20
CA PRO A 390 19.47 15.97 1.45
C PRO A 390 18.28 15.48 0.62
N SER A 391 18.57 14.95 -0.56
CA SER A 391 17.58 14.24 -1.35
C SER A 391 18.21 13.11 -2.17
N ASN A 392 17.43 12.06 -2.42
CA ASN A 392 17.68 11.09 -3.48
C ASN A 392 16.86 11.48 -4.70
N THR A 393 17.39 11.22 -5.90
CA THR A 393 16.63 11.37 -7.15
C THR A 393 16.65 10.04 -7.90
N LEU A 394 15.52 9.35 -7.87
CA LEU A 394 15.28 8.08 -8.55
C LEU A 394 14.70 8.37 -9.95
N LEU A 395 15.43 7.93 -10.98
CA LEU A 395 15.05 8.16 -12.38
C LEU A 395 14.83 6.85 -13.11
N ALA A 396 13.77 6.79 -13.91
CA ALA A 396 13.55 5.74 -14.88
C ALA A 396 13.14 6.33 -16.24
N GLN A 397 13.21 5.54 -17.30
CA GLN A 397 12.90 6.04 -18.64
C GLN A 397 11.43 6.44 -18.80
N GLN A 398 10.51 5.60 -18.34
CA GLN A 398 9.06 5.78 -18.44
C GLN A 398 8.37 4.86 -17.42
N MET A 399 7.21 5.26 -16.91
CA MET A 399 6.37 4.36 -16.11
C MET A 399 5.88 3.16 -16.94
N SER A 400 5.93 1.98 -16.33
CA SER A 400 5.44 0.71 -16.88
C SER A 400 5.11 -0.25 -15.73
N PRO A 401 4.35 -1.34 -15.98
CA PRO A 401 4.12 -2.37 -14.97
C PRO A 401 5.42 -2.88 -14.34
N ARG A 402 6.42 -3.21 -15.17
CA ARG A 402 7.77 -3.58 -14.72
C ARG A 402 8.45 -2.55 -13.82
N VAL A 403 8.42 -1.28 -14.22
CA VAL A 403 9.06 -0.20 -13.43
C VAL A 403 8.35 0.00 -12.10
N LEU A 404 7.01 -0.13 -12.04
CA LEU A 404 6.30 -0.11 -10.77
C LEU A 404 6.75 -1.26 -9.86
N GLY A 405 6.85 -2.48 -10.38
CA GLY A 405 7.33 -3.63 -9.60
C GLY A 405 8.74 -3.43 -9.07
N GLN A 406 9.65 -2.90 -9.88
CA GLN A 406 11.01 -2.55 -9.45
C GLN A 406 11.01 -1.51 -8.33
N LEU A 407 10.19 -0.47 -8.46
CA LEU A 407 10.11 0.62 -7.50
C LEU A 407 9.54 0.14 -6.17
N VAL A 408 8.50 -0.69 -6.17
CA VAL A 408 7.93 -1.24 -4.93
C VAL A 408 8.94 -2.16 -4.23
N ALA A 409 9.52 -3.14 -4.95
CA ALA A 409 10.52 -4.04 -4.40
C ALA A 409 11.75 -3.31 -3.83
N LEU A 410 12.14 -2.18 -4.42
CA LEU A 410 13.23 -1.34 -3.92
C LEU A 410 12.94 -0.86 -2.49
N TYR A 411 11.72 -0.38 -2.23
CA TYR A 411 11.33 0.07 -0.89
C TYR A 411 11.09 -1.10 0.07
N GLU A 412 10.53 -2.23 -0.38
CA GLU A 412 10.39 -3.44 0.44
C GLU A 412 11.73 -3.90 1.01
N HIS A 413 12.74 -4.01 0.14
CA HIS A 413 14.08 -4.42 0.56
C HIS A 413 14.80 -3.33 1.37
N SER A 414 14.57 -2.05 1.09
CA SER A 414 15.09 -0.95 1.92
C SER A 414 14.53 -0.98 3.34
N VAL A 415 13.23 -1.28 3.49
CA VAL A 415 12.58 -1.49 4.79
C VAL A 415 13.22 -2.66 5.53
N TYR A 416 13.48 -3.77 4.83
CA TYR A 416 14.14 -4.94 5.41
C TYR A 416 15.58 -4.66 5.86
N VAL A 417 16.36 -3.91 5.07
CA VAL A 417 17.72 -3.51 5.46
C VAL A 417 17.70 -2.72 6.77
N GLN A 418 16.77 -1.76 6.88
CA GLN A 418 16.60 -0.95 8.09
C GLN A 418 16.26 -1.81 9.31
N SER A 419 15.31 -2.74 9.17
CA SER A 419 14.88 -3.59 10.29
C SER A 419 15.99 -4.52 10.79
N VAL A 420 16.80 -5.06 9.87
CA VAL A 420 17.97 -5.89 10.21
C VAL A 420 19.02 -5.09 10.98
N ILE A 421 19.22 -3.81 10.65
CA ILE A 421 20.15 -2.94 11.37
C ILE A 421 19.62 -2.62 12.78
N TRP A 422 18.33 -2.31 12.88
CA TRP A 422 17.65 -2.04 14.16
C TRP A 422 17.33 -3.30 14.97
N ASN A 423 17.62 -4.49 14.45
CA ASN A 423 17.31 -5.78 15.08
C ASN A 423 15.82 -5.89 15.49
N ILE A 424 14.89 -5.44 14.66
CA ILE A 424 13.44 -5.49 14.90
C ILE A 424 12.75 -6.42 13.89
N ASP A 425 11.58 -6.94 14.25
CA ASP A 425 10.74 -7.72 13.32
C ASP A 425 9.95 -6.77 12.41
N ALA A 426 10.24 -6.79 11.11
CA ALA A 426 9.56 -5.96 10.11
C ALA A 426 8.20 -6.52 9.66
N PHE A 427 7.85 -7.74 10.07
CA PHE A 427 6.80 -8.53 9.42
C PHE A 427 5.60 -8.81 10.32
N ASP A 428 5.75 -8.64 11.63
CA ASP A 428 4.62 -8.60 12.57
C ASP A 428 3.94 -7.22 12.64
N GLN A 429 2.82 -7.12 13.40
CA GLN A 429 2.09 -5.87 13.65
C GLN A 429 1.26 -5.87 14.95
N TRP A 430 1.81 -6.37 16.06
CA TRP A 430 1.08 -6.48 17.35
C TRP A 430 0.44 -5.16 17.85
N GLY A 431 0.97 -4.01 17.44
CA GLY A 431 0.46 -2.69 17.84
C GLY A 431 -0.98 -2.38 17.42
N VAL A 432 -1.59 -3.17 16.51
CA VAL A 432 -2.97 -2.93 16.05
C VAL A 432 -4.05 -3.62 16.90
N GLU A 433 -3.67 -4.53 17.80
CA GLU A 433 -4.63 -5.40 18.50
C GLU A 433 -5.45 -4.67 19.56
N LEU A 434 -4.80 -3.84 20.39
CA LEU A 434 -5.48 -3.12 21.47
C LEU A 434 -6.64 -2.25 20.96
N GLY A 435 -6.44 -1.57 19.83
CA GLY A 435 -7.50 -0.77 19.21
C GLY A 435 -8.70 -1.61 18.77
N LYS A 436 -8.46 -2.79 18.21
CA LYS A 436 -9.51 -3.73 17.76
C LYS A 436 -10.29 -4.31 18.94
N GLU A 437 -9.60 -4.70 20.00
CA GLU A 437 -10.23 -5.20 21.22
C GLU A 437 -11.13 -4.12 21.86
N LEU A 438 -10.61 -2.90 22.00
CA LEU A 438 -11.36 -1.79 22.56
C LEU A 438 -12.57 -1.43 21.70
N ALA A 439 -12.43 -1.35 20.38
CA ALA A 439 -13.53 -1.08 19.47
C ALA A 439 -14.64 -2.14 19.56
N THR A 440 -14.27 -3.42 19.58
CA THR A 440 -15.21 -4.55 19.73
C THR A 440 -15.97 -4.45 21.05
N SER A 441 -15.30 -4.10 22.14
CA SER A 441 -15.94 -3.91 23.44
C SER A 441 -16.82 -2.65 23.52
N LEU A 442 -16.48 -1.61 22.76
CA LEU A 442 -17.14 -0.31 22.81
C LEU A 442 -18.40 -0.26 21.93
N ALA A 443 -18.45 -1.02 20.83
CA ALA A 443 -19.60 -1.00 19.91
C ALA A 443 -20.95 -1.33 20.61
N PRO A 444 -21.06 -2.39 21.44
CA PRO A 444 -22.26 -2.65 22.25
C PRO A 444 -22.58 -1.54 23.27
N VAL A 445 -21.57 -0.79 23.72
CA VAL A 445 -21.77 0.37 24.59
C VAL A 445 -22.21 1.58 23.77
N ILE A 446 -21.91 1.68 22.48
CA ILE A 446 -22.42 2.79 21.66
C ILE A 446 -23.90 2.56 21.33
N ASP A 447 -24.27 1.34 20.92
CA ASP A 447 -25.63 1.00 20.48
C ASP A 447 -26.67 0.84 21.61
N GLY A 448 -26.24 0.87 22.87
CA GLY A 448 -27.13 0.76 24.03
C GLY A 448 -27.28 -0.65 24.60
N SER A 449 -26.72 -1.67 23.95
CA SER A 449 -26.85 -3.07 24.36
C SER A 449 -25.98 -3.46 25.57
N SER A 450 -25.00 -2.63 25.95
CA SER A 450 -24.12 -2.85 27.11
C SER A 450 -23.91 -1.60 27.96
N ALA A 451 -23.59 -1.83 29.25
CA ALA A 451 -23.28 -0.78 30.22
C ALA A 451 -21.85 -0.22 30.04
N ASP A 452 -21.64 1.02 30.48
CA ASP A 452 -20.40 1.81 30.31
C ASP A 452 -19.39 1.65 31.47
N GLY A 453 -19.58 0.64 32.34
CA GLY A 453 -18.96 0.55 33.67
C GLY A 453 -17.42 0.57 33.68
N THR A 454 -16.78 0.08 32.63
CA THR A 454 -15.31 -0.04 32.50
C THR A 454 -14.67 1.12 31.73
N LEU A 455 -15.47 2.07 31.20
CA LEU A 455 -14.95 3.16 30.37
C LEU A 455 -14.32 4.28 31.22
N SER A 456 -13.25 4.87 30.68
CA SER A 456 -12.63 6.09 31.21
C SER A 456 -13.64 7.26 31.23
N GLY A 457 -13.41 8.25 32.10
CA GLY A 457 -14.28 9.42 32.18
C GLY A 457 -14.41 10.19 30.85
N SER A 458 -13.34 10.24 30.06
CA SER A 458 -13.36 10.87 28.73
C SER A 458 -14.23 10.06 27.76
N THR A 459 -13.95 8.76 27.60
CA THR A 459 -14.70 7.88 26.68
C THR A 459 -16.18 7.84 27.03
N ARG A 460 -16.51 7.75 28.32
CA ARG A 460 -17.89 7.79 28.81
C ARG A 460 -18.61 9.08 28.44
N SER A 461 -17.94 10.22 28.61
CA SER A 461 -18.50 11.53 28.27
C SER A 461 -18.78 11.66 26.77
N LEU A 462 -17.88 11.12 25.93
CA LEU A 462 -18.05 11.08 24.48
C LEU A 462 -19.21 10.16 24.05
N VAL A 463 -19.32 8.97 24.63
CA VAL A 463 -20.45 8.06 24.36
C VAL A 463 -21.77 8.73 24.74
N ALA A 464 -21.83 9.37 25.92
CA ALA A 464 -23.02 10.08 26.36
C ALA A 464 -23.37 11.25 25.42
N PHE A 465 -22.36 11.99 24.94
CA PHE A 465 -22.56 13.04 23.95
C PHE A 465 -23.14 12.47 22.64
N LEU A 466 -22.55 11.40 22.10
CA LEU A 466 -22.99 10.81 20.84
C LEU A 466 -24.40 10.24 20.93
N ARG A 467 -24.75 9.53 22.02
CA ARG A 467 -26.10 8.99 22.22
C ARG A 467 -27.17 10.09 22.24
N ARG A 468 -26.94 11.19 22.98
CA ARG A 468 -27.87 12.33 23.01
C ARG A 468 -28.14 12.91 21.61
N HIS A 469 -27.10 13.03 20.79
CA HIS A 469 -27.22 13.64 19.47
C HIS A 469 -27.65 12.66 18.36
N ALA A 470 -27.52 11.35 18.59
CA ALA A 470 -28.02 10.33 17.66
C ALA A 470 -29.56 10.22 17.70
N GLU A 471 -30.19 10.53 18.83
CA GLU A 471 -31.64 10.47 19.03
C GLU A 471 -32.38 11.73 18.53
N GLY A 472 -31.66 12.71 17.96
CA GLY A 472 -32.26 13.93 17.43
C GLY A 472 -32.71 14.93 18.50
N GLU A 473 -32.27 14.79 19.76
CA GLU A 473 -32.42 15.85 20.74
C GLU A 473 -31.53 17.03 20.31
N ALA A 474 -32.17 18.13 19.93
CA ALA A 474 -31.47 19.37 19.61
C ALA A 474 -30.65 19.82 20.84
N PRO A 475 -29.40 20.28 20.66
CA PRO A 475 -28.62 20.81 21.77
C PRO A 475 -29.33 22.03 22.37
N GLU A 476 -29.54 22.03 23.70
CA GLU A 476 -29.94 23.22 24.46
C GLU A 476 -28.86 24.32 24.44
#